data_AF-A0A1M5CA10-F1
#
_entry.id   AF-A0A1M5CA10-F1
#
_cell.length_a   1.000
_cell.length_b   1.000
_cell.length_c   1.000
_cell.angle_alpha   90.00
_cell.angle_beta   90.00
_cell.angle_gamma   90.00
#
_symmetry.space_group_name_H-M   'P 1'
#
loop_
_entity.id
_entity.type
_entity.pdbx_description
1 polymer ?
#
loop_
_entity_poly.entity_id
_entity_poly.type
_entity_poly.pdbx_seq_one_letter_code
_entity_poly.pdbx_strand_id
1 'polypeptide(L)'
;MISGGAAAPNLALRVDGVREALAGSAWTEVPGSPTFSNDDIALAVQQMGDLKTANPDIGAIVPVGGWPMFAPDGWKNFVDGFKAEVDSKALALVVADTLPQQLELLSEGYAHGLVGQRPYEMGQVAMDTLLALKNGETVEDIIYTGVDVVTAENVAEFMK
;
A
#
# COMPACT_ATOMS: atom_id res chain seq x y z
N MET A 1 4.53 -9.09 -4.09
CA MET A 1 4.63 -7.91 -3.21
C MET A 1 5.82 -7.07 -3.62
N ILE A 2 5.76 -5.76 -3.37
CA ILE A 2 6.89 -4.83 -3.49
C ILE A 2 7.08 -4.16 -2.13
N SER A 3 8.27 -4.28 -1.55
CA SER A 3 8.64 -3.68 -0.27
C SER A 3 9.72 -2.62 -0.44
N GLY A 4 9.98 -1.84 0.60
CA GLY A 4 11.00 -0.79 0.64
C GLY A 4 12.34 -1.32 1.14
N GLY A 5 12.97 -0.61 2.08
CA GLY A 5 14.20 -1.07 2.72
C GLY A 5 14.05 -2.37 3.51
N ALA A 6 14.87 -3.39 3.19
CA ALA A 6 14.77 -4.73 3.81
C ALA A 6 15.01 -4.75 5.33
N ALA A 7 15.71 -3.76 5.87
CA ALA A 7 15.98 -3.62 7.30
C ALA A 7 14.89 -2.86 8.07
N ALA A 8 13.87 -2.32 7.40
CA ALA A 8 12.84 -1.50 8.03
C ALA A 8 11.80 -2.39 8.74
N PRO A 9 11.69 -2.33 10.09
CA PRO A 9 10.83 -3.24 10.85
C PRO A 9 9.35 -3.04 10.54
N ASN A 10 8.92 -1.80 10.29
CA ASN A 10 7.54 -1.50 9.89
C ASN A 10 7.18 -2.14 8.53
N LEU A 11 8.13 -2.24 7.60
CA LEU A 11 7.89 -2.87 6.30
C LEU A 11 7.88 -4.40 6.41
N ALA A 12 8.75 -4.98 7.24
CA ALA A 12 8.71 -6.40 7.56
C ALA A 12 7.33 -6.80 8.13
N LEU A 13 6.80 -6.03 9.09
CA LEU A 13 5.47 -6.28 9.66
C LEU A 13 4.34 -6.19 8.63
N ARG A 14 4.40 -5.27 7.67
CA ARG A 14 3.40 -5.20 6.59
C ARG A 14 3.46 -6.42 5.67
N VAL A 15 4.67 -6.84 5.30
CA VAL A 15 4.88 -8.07 4.49
C VAL A 15 4.35 -9.29 5.23
N ASP A 16 4.65 -9.41 6.53
CA ASP A 16 4.18 -10.53 7.35
C ASP A 16 2.65 -10.52 7.48
N GLY A 17 2.02 -9.35 7.65
CA GLY A 17 0.57 -9.23 7.65
C GLY A 17 -0.08 -9.67 6.34
N VAL A 18 0.52 -9.37 5.18
CA VAL A 18 0.06 -9.91 3.89
C VAL A 18 0.21 -11.43 3.84
N ARG A 19 1.35 -11.98 4.29
CA ARG A 19 1.59 -13.43 4.32
C ARG A 19 0.64 -14.17 5.25
N GLU A 20 0.30 -13.58 6.39
CA GLU A 20 -0.70 -14.12 7.31
C GLU A 20 -2.07 -14.24 6.63
N ALA A 21 -2.50 -13.21 5.91
CA ALA A 21 -3.73 -13.26 5.13
C ALA A 21 -3.67 -14.32 4.00
N LEU A 22 -2.50 -14.52 3.39
CA LEU A 22 -2.32 -15.53 2.34
C LEU A 22 -2.39 -16.96 2.87
N ALA A 23 -1.85 -17.24 4.05
CA ALA A 23 -1.74 -18.60 4.62
C ALA A 23 -3.10 -19.31 4.78
N GLY A 24 -4.20 -18.57 4.90
CA GLY A 24 -5.57 -19.09 4.96
C GLY A 24 -6.36 -19.00 3.65
N SER A 25 -5.71 -18.63 2.55
CA SER A 25 -6.37 -18.31 1.28
C SER A 25 -6.00 -19.30 0.16
N ALA A 26 -6.64 -19.16 -1.01
CA ALA A 26 -6.24 -19.87 -2.23
C ALA A 26 -5.07 -19.21 -2.98
N TRP A 27 -4.61 -18.04 -2.49
CA TRP A 27 -3.55 -17.26 -3.11
C TRP A 27 -2.18 -17.69 -2.58
N THR A 28 -1.19 -17.65 -3.46
CA THR A 28 0.21 -17.96 -3.11
C THR A 28 1.12 -16.82 -3.54
N GLU A 29 2.19 -16.61 -2.78
CA GLU A 29 3.26 -15.68 -3.15
C GLU A 29 4.05 -16.22 -4.35
N VAL A 30 4.26 -15.39 -5.38
CA VAL A 30 5.03 -15.77 -6.58
C VAL A 30 6.54 -15.75 -6.33
N PRO A 31 7.36 -16.51 -7.09
CA PRO A 31 8.80 -16.39 -7.05
C PRO A 31 9.29 -14.94 -7.28
N GLY A 32 10.31 -14.52 -6.52
CA GLY A 32 10.86 -13.17 -6.59
C GLY A 32 10.10 -12.12 -5.75
N SER A 33 9.01 -12.51 -5.07
CA SER A 33 8.32 -11.67 -4.10
C SER A 33 8.85 -11.94 -2.66
N PRO A 34 8.90 -10.91 -1.79
CA PRO A 34 8.80 -9.50 -2.15
C PRO A 34 10.06 -9.04 -2.89
N THR A 35 9.89 -8.13 -3.84
CA THR A 35 11.02 -7.29 -4.28
C THR A 35 11.29 -6.20 -3.24
N PHE A 36 12.50 -5.65 -3.22
CA PHE A 36 12.88 -4.56 -2.34
C PHE A 36 13.33 -3.38 -3.19
N SER A 37 12.54 -2.31 -3.20
CA SER A 37 12.85 -1.07 -3.93
C SER A 37 13.79 -0.16 -3.16
N ASN A 38 14.04 -0.42 -1.86
CA ASN A 38 14.78 0.48 -0.97
C ASN A 38 14.24 1.92 -1.02
N ASP A 39 12.91 2.03 -1.07
CA ASP A 39 12.16 3.28 -1.14
C ASP A 39 12.39 4.09 -2.43
N ASP A 40 13.07 3.52 -3.43
CA ASP A 40 13.27 4.11 -4.74
C ASP A 40 12.01 3.94 -5.61
N ILE A 41 11.43 5.07 -6.01
CA ILE A 41 10.19 5.14 -6.77
C ILE A 41 10.35 4.54 -8.17
N ALA A 42 11.44 4.85 -8.87
CA ALA A 42 11.66 4.39 -10.23
C ALA A 42 11.89 2.87 -10.26
N LEU A 43 12.66 2.36 -9.29
CA LEU A 43 12.87 0.93 -9.11
C LEU A 43 11.58 0.22 -8.74
N ALA A 44 10.72 0.80 -7.90
CA ALA A 44 9.42 0.20 -7.58
C ALA A 44 8.51 0.06 -8.82
N VAL A 45 8.47 1.08 -9.69
CA VAL A 45 7.74 1.00 -10.98
C VAL A 45 8.34 -0.10 -11.87
N GLN A 46 9.67 -0.17 -11.98
CA GLN A 46 10.34 -1.21 -12.76
C GLN A 46 10.01 -2.62 -12.22
N GLN A 47 10.13 -2.83 -10.91
CA GLN A 47 9.89 -4.11 -10.25
C GLN A 47 8.45 -4.62 -10.44
N MET A 48 7.46 -3.73 -10.54
CA MET A 48 6.09 -4.09 -10.89
C MET A 48 6.02 -4.72 -12.29
N GLY A 49 6.69 -4.12 -13.28
CA GLY A 49 6.83 -4.66 -14.63
C GLY A 49 7.58 -5.98 -14.67
N ASP A 50 8.68 -6.08 -13.93
CA ASP A 50 9.51 -7.29 -13.84
C ASP A 50 8.71 -8.45 -13.23
N LEU A 51 7.93 -8.21 -12.16
CA LEU A 51 7.07 -9.22 -11.54
C LEU A 51 6.02 -9.77 -12.51
N LYS A 52 5.35 -8.89 -13.27
CA LYS A 52 4.35 -9.30 -14.28
C LYS A 52 4.99 -10.04 -15.44
N THR A 53 6.17 -9.62 -15.87
CA THR A 53 6.91 -10.28 -16.97
C THR A 53 7.38 -11.68 -16.55
N ALA A 54 7.94 -11.82 -15.34
CA ALA A 54 8.42 -13.08 -14.81
C ALA A 54 7.28 -14.05 -14.44
N ASN A 55 6.10 -13.52 -14.11
CA ASN A 55 4.92 -14.28 -13.71
C ASN A 55 3.70 -13.80 -14.51
N PRO A 56 3.54 -14.22 -15.78
CA PRO A 56 2.45 -13.73 -16.65
C PRO A 56 1.05 -13.92 -16.07
N ASP A 57 0.84 -14.97 -15.26
CA ASP A 57 -0.43 -15.29 -14.61
C ASP A 57 -0.57 -14.68 -13.20
N ILE A 58 0.29 -13.72 -12.81
CA ILE A 58 0.20 -13.07 -11.50
C ILE A 58 -1.17 -12.38 -11.34
N GLY A 59 -1.93 -12.82 -10.34
CA GLY A 59 -3.28 -12.31 -10.13
C GLY A 59 -3.37 -11.05 -9.28
N ALA A 60 -2.27 -10.66 -8.60
CA ALA A 60 -2.25 -9.45 -7.78
C ALA A 60 -0.85 -8.86 -7.63
N ILE A 61 -0.76 -7.53 -7.63
CA ILE A 61 0.44 -6.80 -7.21
C ILE A 61 0.10 -5.98 -5.98
N VAL A 62 0.85 -6.22 -4.91
CA VAL A 62 0.63 -5.64 -3.58
C VAL A 62 1.90 -4.93 -3.09
N PRO A 63 2.10 -3.64 -3.40
CA PRO A 63 3.14 -2.83 -2.79
C PRO A 63 2.76 -2.49 -1.34
N VAL A 64 3.64 -2.79 -0.38
CA VAL A 64 3.42 -2.51 1.05
C VAL A 64 3.81 -1.08 1.45
N GLY A 65 4.11 -0.24 0.46
CA GLY A 65 4.25 1.22 0.52
C GLY A 65 3.80 1.84 -0.81
N GLY A 66 3.47 3.12 -0.82
CA GLY A 66 2.90 3.78 -2.01
C GLY A 66 3.86 4.03 -3.19
N TRP A 67 5.14 3.67 -3.09
CA TRP A 67 6.21 4.05 -4.04
C TRP A 67 5.87 3.97 -5.52
N PRO A 68 5.36 2.84 -6.06
CA PRO A 68 5.12 2.79 -7.50
C PRO A 68 3.99 3.74 -7.95
N MET A 69 3.05 4.09 -7.07
CA MET A 69 2.01 5.09 -7.35
C MET A 69 2.49 6.54 -7.15
N PHE A 70 3.66 6.76 -6.54
CA PHE A 70 4.26 8.10 -6.41
C PHE A 70 4.87 8.59 -7.74
N ALA A 71 5.01 7.71 -8.73
CA ALA A 71 5.26 8.06 -10.13
C ALA A 71 4.01 7.76 -10.97
N PRO A 72 2.99 8.65 -10.98
CA PRO A 72 1.68 8.36 -11.57
C PRO A 72 1.76 7.98 -13.05
N ASP A 73 2.61 8.65 -13.85
CA ASP A 73 2.76 8.30 -15.26
C ASP A 73 3.34 6.88 -15.45
N GLY A 74 4.32 6.49 -14.62
CA GLY A 74 4.89 5.15 -14.64
C GLY A 74 3.86 4.08 -14.25
N TRP A 75 3.07 4.36 -13.21
CA TRP A 75 1.96 3.52 -12.79
C TRP A 75 0.89 3.36 -13.87
N LYS A 76 0.40 4.49 -14.43
CA LYS A 76 -0.61 4.50 -15.50
C LYS A 76 -0.14 3.75 -16.73
N ASN A 77 1.09 3.99 -17.19
CA ASN A 77 1.66 3.28 -18.34
C ASN A 77 1.71 1.75 -18.13
N PHE A 78 2.05 1.28 -16.93
CA PHE A 78 1.99 -0.14 -16.60
C PHE A 78 0.55 -0.66 -16.66
N VAL A 79 -0.38 0.00 -15.97
CA VAL A 79 -1.79 -0.42 -15.88
C VAL A 79 -2.45 -0.42 -17.25
N ASP A 80 -2.21 0.60 -18.07
CA ASP A 80 -2.77 0.72 -19.43
C ASP A 80 -2.32 -0.45 -20.31
N GLY A 81 -1.09 -0.95 -20.13
CA GLY A 81 -0.58 -2.14 -20.81
C GLY A 81 -1.34 -3.43 -20.46
N PHE A 82 -2.00 -3.48 -19.30
CA PHE A 82 -2.75 -4.64 -18.79
C PHE A 82 -4.21 -4.29 -18.45
N LYS A 83 -4.76 -3.24 -19.08
CA LYS A 83 -6.03 -2.63 -18.65
C LYS A 83 -7.20 -3.61 -18.60
N ALA A 84 -7.28 -4.53 -19.57
CA ALA A 84 -8.34 -5.55 -19.60
C ALA A 84 -8.27 -6.52 -18.40
N GLU A 85 -7.06 -6.88 -17.96
CA GLU A 85 -6.85 -7.73 -16.79
C GLU A 85 -7.16 -6.98 -15.50
N VAL A 86 -6.78 -5.70 -15.44
CA VAL A 86 -7.09 -4.82 -14.30
C VAL A 86 -8.60 -4.62 -14.20
N ASP A 87 -9.29 -4.26 -15.28
CA ASP A 87 -10.74 -4.00 -15.28
C ASP A 87 -11.58 -5.24 -14.92
N SER A 88 -11.11 -6.42 -15.33
CA SER A 88 -11.74 -7.70 -14.97
C SER A 88 -11.33 -8.22 -13.59
N LYS A 89 -10.42 -7.52 -12.88
CA LYS A 89 -9.78 -7.95 -11.63
C LYS A 89 -8.96 -9.25 -11.75
N ALA A 90 -8.65 -9.68 -12.97
CA ALA A 90 -7.68 -10.75 -13.21
C ALA A 90 -6.27 -10.34 -12.77
N LEU A 91 -5.97 -9.04 -12.78
CA LEU A 91 -4.82 -8.43 -12.12
C LEU A 91 -5.30 -7.41 -11.08
N ALA A 92 -5.38 -7.85 -9.81
CA ALA A 92 -5.74 -6.99 -8.69
C ALA A 92 -4.57 -6.07 -8.27
N LEU A 93 -4.88 -4.84 -7.88
CA LEU A 93 -3.91 -3.80 -7.51
C LEU A 93 -4.33 -3.21 -6.17
N VAL A 94 -3.61 -3.59 -5.11
CA VAL A 94 -3.88 -3.12 -3.74
C VAL A 94 -2.61 -2.54 -3.17
N VAL A 95 -2.63 -1.26 -2.80
CA VAL A 95 -1.40 -0.50 -2.51
C VAL A 95 -1.51 0.14 -1.12
N ALA A 96 -0.43 0.15 -0.36
CA ALA A 96 -0.40 0.91 0.89
C ALA A 96 -0.38 2.43 0.63
N ASP A 97 -0.78 3.17 1.66
CA ASP A 97 -0.94 4.63 1.70
C ASP A 97 -2.18 5.15 0.94
N THR A 98 -2.64 6.35 1.34
CA THR A 98 -3.86 7.01 0.83
C THR A 98 -3.57 8.47 0.49
N LEU A 99 -2.41 8.75 -0.13
CA LEU A 99 -2.04 10.11 -0.52
C LEU A 99 -2.98 10.65 -1.61
N PRO A 100 -3.14 11.98 -1.75
CA PRO A 100 -4.07 12.58 -2.72
C PRO A 100 -3.94 12.04 -4.15
N GLN A 101 -2.71 11.81 -4.61
CA GLN A 101 -2.41 11.29 -5.94
C GLN A 101 -2.85 9.82 -6.09
N GLN A 102 -2.75 9.04 -5.02
CA GLN A 102 -3.23 7.65 -5.02
C GLN A 102 -4.75 7.59 -5.02
N LEU A 103 -5.42 8.49 -4.28
CA LEU A 103 -6.87 8.60 -4.28
C LEU A 103 -7.39 8.99 -5.67
N GLU A 104 -6.72 9.92 -6.35
CA GLU A 104 -7.02 10.27 -7.75
C GLU A 104 -6.87 9.04 -8.67
N LEU A 105 -5.73 8.36 -8.62
CA LEU A 105 -5.50 7.12 -9.38
C LEU A 105 -6.58 6.06 -9.11
N LEU A 106 -6.95 5.85 -7.84
CA LEU A 106 -8.01 4.92 -7.46
C LEU A 106 -9.37 5.35 -8.06
N SER A 107 -9.71 6.64 -7.98
CA SER A 107 -10.96 7.17 -8.54
C SER A 107 -11.04 7.05 -10.06
N GLU A 108 -9.90 7.06 -10.74
CA GLU A 108 -9.77 6.88 -12.19
C GLU A 108 -9.73 5.40 -12.60
N GLY A 109 -9.78 4.46 -11.65
CA GLY A 109 -9.76 3.02 -11.91
C GLY A 109 -8.35 2.44 -12.13
N TYR A 110 -7.30 3.14 -11.71
CA TYR A 110 -5.91 2.67 -11.78
C TYR A 110 -5.49 1.82 -10.56
N ALA A 111 -6.38 1.58 -9.60
CA ALA A 111 -6.17 0.69 -8.46
C ALA A 111 -7.52 0.06 -8.02
N HIS A 112 -7.45 -0.99 -7.20
CA HIS A 112 -8.64 -1.66 -6.65
C HIS A 112 -8.86 -1.34 -5.18
N GLY A 113 -7.79 -1.08 -4.43
CA GLY A 113 -7.88 -0.71 -3.03
C GLY A 113 -6.60 -0.04 -2.55
N LEU A 114 -6.76 0.80 -1.54
CA LEU A 114 -5.67 1.46 -0.83
C LEU A 114 -5.81 1.18 0.67
N VAL A 115 -4.68 0.99 1.35
CA VAL A 115 -4.64 0.82 2.81
C VAL A 115 -3.75 1.91 3.41
N GLY A 116 -4.40 2.94 3.95
CA GLY A 116 -3.75 4.14 4.46
C GLY A 116 -3.48 4.07 5.95
N GLN A 117 -2.31 4.57 6.36
CA GLN A 117 -2.13 5.00 7.74
C GLN A 117 -2.79 6.37 7.94
N ARG A 118 -2.91 6.84 9.18
CA ARG A 118 -3.41 8.18 9.51
C ARG A 118 -2.35 9.11 10.08
N PRO A 119 -1.37 9.61 9.28
CA PRO A 119 -0.30 10.46 9.77
C PRO A 119 -0.77 11.73 10.52
N TYR A 120 -1.87 12.34 10.09
CA TYR A 120 -2.43 13.51 10.75
C TYR A 120 -2.90 13.17 12.17
N GLU A 121 -3.70 12.10 12.30
CA GLU A 121 -4.16 11.60 13.61
C GLU A 121 -2.98 11.16 14.48
N MET A 122 -1.97 10.49 13.91
CA MET A 122 -0.73 10.15 14.62
C MET A 122 -0.04 11.39 15.20
N GLY A 123 0.05 12.48 14.43
CA GLY A 123 0.62 13.74 14.89
C GLY A 123 -0.18 14.38 16.02
N GLN A 124 -1.51 14.40 15.90
CA GLN A 124 -2.39 14.96 16.93
C GLN A 124 -2.31 14.13 18.22
N VAL A 125 -2.50 12.81 18.12
CA VAL A 125 -2.44 11.87 19.24
C VAL A 125 -1.09 11.93 19.94
N ALA A 126 0.02 12.07 19.20
CA ALA A 126 1.34 12.25 19.80
C ALA A 126 1.41 13.51 20.67
N MET A 127 0.88 14.64 20.20
CA MET A 127 0.88 15.90 20.97
C MET A 127 -0.05 15.83 22.18
N ASP A 128 -1.23 15.25 22.04
CA ASP A 128 -2.19 15.07 23.13
C ASP A 128 -1.61 14.15 24.22
N THR A 129 -0.93 13.06 23.81
CA THR A 129 -0.24 12.13 24.72
C THR A 129 0.88 12.82 25.50
N LEU A 130 1.70 13.63 24.82
CA LEU A 130 2.77 14.40 25.48
C LEU A 130 2.22 15.42 26.49
N LEU A 131 1.07 16.04 26.18
CA LEU A 131 0.41 16.96 27.09
C LEU A 131 -0.14 16.25 28.33
N ALA A 132 -0.79 15.10 28.15
CA ALA A 132 -1.31 14.27 29.25
C ALA A 132 -0.18 13.83 30.20
N LEU A 133 0.93 13.34 29.63
CA LEU A 133 2.12 12.98 30.41
C LEU A 133 2.68 14.18 31.20
N LYS A 134 2.75 15.36 30.58
CA LYS A 134 3.19 16.59 31.26
C LYS A 134 2.29 16.96 32.43
N ASN A 135 0.99 16.66 32.35
CA ASN A 135 0.01 16.90 33.41
C ASN A 135 0.00 15.82 34.50
N GLY A 136 0.85 14.78 34.39
CA GLY A 136 0.92 13.68 35.35
C GLY A 136 -0.15 12.61 35.15
N GLU A 137 -0.79 12.58 33.98
CA GLU A 137 -1.77 11.56 33.62
C GLU A 137 -1.07 10.25 33.20
N THR A 138 -1.78 9.13 33.32
CA THR A 138 -1.33 7.84 32.78
C THR A 138 -1.82 7.70 31.33
N VAL A 139 -0.95 7.21 30.45
CA VAL A 139 -1.26 6.97 29.03
C VAL A 139 -0.97 5.52 28.67
N GLU A 140 -1.53 5.04 27.57
CA GLU A 140 -1.23 3.70 27.05
C GLU A 140 0.18 3.65 26.45
N ASP A 141 0.86 2.51 26.62
CA ASP A 141 2.21 2.30 26.07
C ASP A 141 2.22 2.17 24.54
N ILE A 142 1.12 1.65 23.97
CA ILE A 142 0.94 1.47 22.53
C ILE A 142 -0.43 2.03 22.14
N ILE A 143 -0.44 3.03 21.26
CA ILE A 143 -1.67 3.66 20.77
C ILE A 143 -1.82 3.36 19.28
N TYR A 144 -2.93 2.70 18.92
CA TYR A 144 -3.26 2.40 17.53
C TYR A 144 -4.20 3.47 16.97
N THR A 145 -3.75 4.24 15.97
CA THR A 145 -4.59 5.20 15.24
C THR A 145 -5.46 4.56 14.15
N GLY A 146 -5.35 3.23 13.99
CA GLY A 146 -6.05 2.50 12.96
C GLY A 146 -5.50 2.72 11.55
N VAL A 147 -6.25 2.23 10.56
CA VAL A 147 -5.95 2.33 9.14
C VAL A 147 -7.22 2.67 8.36
N ASP A 148 -7.04 3.30 7.22
CA ASP A 148 -8.10 3.54 6.25
C ASP A 148 -8.07 2.46 5.18
N VAL A 149 -9.26 1.95 4.84
CA VAL A 149 -9.43 1.02 3.71
C VAL A 149 -10.27 1.74 2.67
N VAL A 150 -9.63 2.09 1.56
CA VAL A 150 -10.25 2.91 0.52
C VAL A 150 -10.40 2.08 -0.75
N THR A 151 -11.59 2.09 -1.32
CA THR A 151 -11.93 1.44 -2.59
C THR A 151 -12.71 2.42 -3.47
N ALA A 152 -13.06 2.01 -4.69
CA ALA A 152 -13.92 2.82 -5.56
C ALA A 152 -15.26 3.20 -4.91
N GLU A 153 -15.74 2.44 -3.93
CA GLU A 153 -17.02 2.68 -3.24
C GLU A 153 -16.98 3.89 -2.30
N ASN A 154 -15.82 4.20 -1.70
CA ASN A 154 -15.69 5.25 -0.69
C ASN A 154 -14.61 6.30 -1.00
N VAL A 155 -13.85 6.19 -2.10
CA VAL A 155 -12.78 7.13 -2.45
C VAL A 155 -13.22 8.60 -2.47
N ALA A 156 -14.47 8.87 -2.86
CA ALA A 156 -15.05 10.21 -2.87
C ALA A 156 -15.15 10.84 -1.46
N GLU A 157 -15.15 10.05 -0.39
CA GLU A 157 -15.14 10.54 0.99
C GLU A 157 -13.76 11.01 1.43
N PHE A 158 -12.69 10.45 0.84
CA PHE A 158 -11.30 10.73 1.16
C PHE A 158 -10.69 11.86 0.31
N MET A 159 -11.36 12.28 -0.76
CA MET A 159 -10.91 13.37 -1.65
C MET A 159 -11.45 14.76 -1.26
N LYS A 160 -12.10 14.89 -0.11
CA LYS A 160 -12.69 16.15 0.40
C LYS A 160 -11.69 16.95 1.22
#